data_AF-A0A376EEZ6-F1
#
_entry.id   AF-A0A376EEZ6-F1
#
_cell.length_a   1.000
_cell.length_b   1.000
_cell.length_c   1.000
_cell.angle_alpha   90.00
_cell.angle_beta   90.00
_cell.angle_gamma   90.00
#
_symmetry.space_group_name_H-M   'P 1'
#
loop_
_entity.id
_entity.type
_entity.pdbx_description
1 polymer ?
#
loop_
_entity_poly.entity_id
_entity_poly.type
_entity_poly.pdbx_seq_one_letter_code
_entity_poly.pdbx_strand_id
1 'polypeptide(L)'
;MNKQKFIDKFLIAFMILAVFKIIGIGAQLFHESFWSVVGTLAIFLVVAFVIMIIITALKDKEQNRKNSGKRGSGGGNFYLEASLFDRIRSKYEELAEKYIADKDYKKAAKVYMNLLQDNFRGAKTLEEGGFYNEAAAVYLKKLNNKAEAASCYEKAKQYKKAIDLYKEMQQKEKVGDLYKELNDIHNAHGYYQMVVDDYTANSQMVKASLIYSKKMEQPEEAQKILLKGWNEDKDAFNCLNNYFANVFDIIKLEKEIHKLYQKTPSYKKTIYLEAMKHEFKKDPKLQPVTRSIAYEIIAEKVGTRSEIINELKYFNPDDSVILKDISRFKTGRNKMLRN
;
A
#
# COMPACT_ATOMS: atom_id res chain seq x y z
N MET A 1 -20.07 1.38 -28.67
CA MET A 1 -20.62 2.44 -27.80
C MET A 1 -20.18 3.79 -28.34
N ASN A 2 -21.09 4.75 -28.57
CA ASN A 2 -20.75 6.07 -29.13
C ASN A 2 -19.82 6.81 -28.15
N LYS A 3 -18.56 7.05 -28.52
CA LYS A 3 -17.51 7.62 -27.64
C LYS A 3 -17.94 8.96 -27.03
N GLN A 4 -18.69 9.75 -27.77
CA GLN A 4 -19.33 10.97 -27.25
C GLN A 4 -20.34 10.72 -26.13
N LYS A 5 -21.20 9.69 -26.26
CA LYS A 5 -22.12 9.28 -25.20
C LYS A 5 -21.36 8.76 -23.97
N PHE A 6 -20.13 8.27 -24.13
CA PHE A 6 -19.26 7.90 -23.02
C PHE A 6 -18.68 9.12 -22.32
N ILE A 7 -18.14 10.09 -23.06
CA ILE A 7 -17.61 11.35 -22.50
C ILE A 7 -18.70 12.14 -21.77
N ASP A 8 -19.91 12.23 -22.34
CA ASP A 8 -21.02 12.93 -21.69
C ASP A 8 -21.49 12.22 -20.40
N LYS A 9 -21.58 10.88 -20.41
CA LYS A 9 -21.89 10.10 -19.19
C LYS A 9 -20.78 10.20 -18.14
N PHE A 10 -19.53 10.25 -18.58
CA PHE A 10 -18.36 10.41 -17.72
C PHE A 10 -18.32 11.79 -17.07
N LEU A 11 -18.62 12.86 -17.82
CA LEU A 11 -18.77 14.22 -17.29
C LEU A 11 -19.87 14.31 -16.23
N ILE A 12 -21.04 13.71 -16.48
CA ILE A 12 -22.14 13.67 -15.50
C ILE A 12 -21.71 12.93 -14.23
N ALA A 13 -21.07 11.76 -14.36
CA ALA A 13 -20.57 11.00 -13.22
C ALA A 13 -19.49 11.77 -12.43
N PHE A 14 -18.59 12.46 -13.13
CA PHE A 14 -17.55 13.30 -12.52
C PHE A 14 -18.15 14.47 -11.75
N MET A 15 -19.14 15.17 -12.32
CA MET A 15 -19.83 16.27 -11.63
C MET A 15 -20.56 15.79 -10.37
N ILE A 16 -21.22 14.63 -10.42
CA ILE A 16 -21.86 14.02 -9.26
C ILE A 16 -20.82 13.71 -8.17
N LEU A 17 -19.69 13.09 -8.54
CA LEU A 17 -18.60 12.81 -7.59
C LEU A 17 -17.98 14.08 -7.00
N ALA A 18 -17.86 15.14 -7.80
CA ALA A 18 -17.35 16.42 -7.33
C ALA A 18 -18.29 17.07 -6.30
N VAL A 19 -19.60 16.99 -6.52
CA VAL A 19 -20.60 17.47 -5.55
C VAL A 19 -20.51 16.68 -4.24
N PHE A 20 -20.42 15.35 -4.28
CA PHE A 20 -20.23 14.54 -3.07
C PHE A 20 -18.94 14.89 -2.34
N LYS A 21 -17.87 15.18 -3.07
CA LYS A 21 -16.59 15.58 -2.48
C LYS A 21 -16.67 16.96 -1.82
N ILE A 22 -17.36 17.93 -2.42
CA ILE A 22 -17.61 19.25 -1.83
C ILE A 22 -18.44 19.14 -0.55
N ILE A 23 -19.49 18.31 -0.55
CA ILE A 23 -20.30 18.03 0.65
C ILE A 23 -19.44 17.38 1.74
N GLY A 24 -18.58 16.42 1.38
CA GLY A 24 -17.65 15.78 2.30
C GLY A 24 -16.61 16.74 2.91
N ILE A 25 -16.09 17.67 2.12
CA ILE A 25 -15.19 18.74 2.61
C ILE A 25 -15.98 19.70 3.54
N GLY A 26 -17.23 20.03 3.20
CA GLY A 26 -18.10 20.82 4.06
C GLY A 26 -18.40 20.16 5.42
N ALA A 27 -18.48 18.83 5.47
CA ALA A 27 -18.66 18.11 6.74
C ALA A 27 -17.42 18.16 7.65
N GLN A 28 -16.21 18.42 7.11
CA GLN A 28 -14.99 18.58 7.90
C GLN A 28 -14.97 19.89 8.71
N LEU A 29 -15.86 20.83 8.38
CA LEU A 29 -16.02 22.11 9.07
C LEU A 29 -16.50 21.94 10.53
N PHE A 30 -17.00 20.75 10.91
CA PHE A 30 -17.34 20.39 12.29
C PHE A 30 -16.13 19.94 13.15
N HIS A 31 -14.99 19.64 12.54
CA HIS A 31 -13.82 19.06 13.23
C HIS A 31 -12.49 19.77 12.95
N GLU A 32 -12.39 20.56 11.88
CA GLU A 32 -11.17 21.29 11.49
C GLU A 32 -11.33 22.81 11.46
N SER A 33 -10.20 23.53 11.44
CA SER A 33 -10.15 24.98 11.30
C SER A 33 -10.73 25.44 9.96
N PHE A 34 -11.53 26.51 9.98
CA PHE A 34 -12.15 27.12 8.80
C PHE A 34 -11.16 27.35 7.65
N TRP A 35 -9.94 27.84 7.95
CA TRP A 35 -8.91 28.10 6.94
C TRP A 35 -8.34 26.82 6.30
N SER A 36 -8.29 25.70 7.04
CA SER A 36 -7.90 24.39 6.50
C SER A 36 -8.93 23.90 5.48
N VAL A 37 -10.21 24.00 5.83
CA VAL A 37 -11.32 23.58 4.95
C VAL A 37 -11.39 24.45 3.70
N VAL A 38 -11.23 25.77 3.83
CA VAL A 38 -11.19 26.70 2.70
C VAL A 38 -10.00 26.43 1.79
N GLY A 39 -8.81 26.17 2.34
CA GLY A 39 -7.62 25.82 1.56
C GLY A 39 -7.79 24.51 0.79
N THR A 40 -8.34 23.48 1.45
CA THR A 40 -8.61 22.16 0.85
C THR A 40 -9.65 22.27 -0.27
N LEU A 41 -10.69 23.08 -0.07
CA LEU A 41 -11.70 23.38 -1.08
C LEU A 41 -11.10 24.11 -2.28
N ALA A 42 -10.23 25.10 -2.06
CA ALA A 42 -9.58 25.84 -3.13
C ALA A 42 -8.69 24.93 -4.00
N ILE A 43 -7.88 24.06 -3.39
CA ILE A 43 -7.05 23.08 -4.11
C ILE A 43 -7.94 22.12 -4.91
N PHE A 44 -9.03 21.62 -4.31
CA PHE A 44 -9.97 20.75 -4.99
C PHE A 44 -10.61 21.41 -6.22
N LEU A 45 -11.03 22.68 -6.11
CA LEU A 45 -11.61 23.42 -7.23
C LEU A 45 -10.60 23.66 -8.35
N VAL A 46 -9.33 23.94 -8.05
CA VAL A 46 -8.27 24.07 -9.05
C VAL A 46 -8.04 22.75 -9.79
N VAL A 47 -7.94 21.63 -9.07
CA VAL A 47 -7.76 20.31 -9.68
C VAL A 47 -8.98 19.92 -10.53
N ALA A 48 -10.19 20.15 -10.03
CA ALA A 48 -11.42 19.90 -10.77
C ALA A 48 -11.50 20.75 -12.05
N PHE A 49 -11.05 22.01 -12.00
CA PHE A 49 -11.00 22.90 -13.14
C PHE A 49 -9.98 22.44 -14.20
N VAL A 50 -8.79 22.00 -13.79
CA VAL A 50 -7.78 21.43 -14.72
C VAL A 50 -8.33 20.17 -15.40
N ILE A 51 -8.97 19.28 -14.65
CA ILE A 51 -9.60 18.07 -15.20
C ILE A 51 -10.72 18.46 -16.18
N MET A 52 -11.53 19.48 -15.86
CA MET A 52 -12.57 20.00 -16.74
C MET A 52 -11.97 20.55 -18.05
N ILE A 53 -10.87 21.30 -18.00
CA ILE A 53 -10.17 21.79 -19.21
C ILE A 53 -9.70 20.61 -20.07
N ILE A 54 -9.08 19.60 -19.46
CA ILE A 54 -8.58 18.42 -20.19
C ILE A 54 -9.74 17.67 -20.86
N ILE A 55 -10.86 17.47 -20.16
CA ILE A 55 -12.02 16.77 -20.72
C ILE A 55 -12.68 17.61 -21.83
N THR A 56 -12.79 18.93 -21.67
CA THR A 56 -13.33 19.83 -22.70
C THR A 56 -12.44 19.84 -23.95
N ALA A 57 -11.12 19.87 -23.77
CA ALA A 57 -10.17 19.77 -24.88
C ALA A 57 -10.24 18.41 -25.61
N LEU A 58 -10.49 17.32 -24.87
CA LEU A 58 -10.73 16.00 -25.46
C LEU A 58 -12.07 15.95 -26.22
N LYS A 59 -13.11 16.61 -25.70
CA LYS A 59 -14.42 16.75 -26.34
C LYS A 59 -14.32 17.54 -27.64
N ASP A 60 -13.62 18.68 -27.64
CA ASP A 60 -13.40 19.51 -28.83
C ASP A 60 -12.60 18.78 -29.91
N LYS A 61 -11.58 17.99 -29.52
CA LYS A 61 -10.80 17.16 -30.44
C LYS A 61 -11.64 16.04 -31.08
N GLU A 62 -12.64 15.51 -30.37
CA GLU A 62 -13.57 14.50 -30.91
C GLU A 62 -14.69 15.13 -31.75
N GLN A 63 -15.20 16.29 -31.34
CA GLN A 63 -16.24 17.04 -32.06
C GLN A 63 -15.70 17.61 -33.38
N ASN A 64 -14.44 18.07 -33.41
CA ASN A 64 -13.72 18.41 -34.65
C ASN A 64 -13.49 17.19 -35.55
N ARG A 65 -13.35 15.98 -35.00
CA ARG A 65 -13.26 14.73 -35.78
C ARG A 65 -14.59 14.28 -36.38
N LYS A 66 -15.73 14.63 -35.79
CA LYS A 66 -17.06 14.36 -36.34
C LYS A 66 -17.57 15.45 -37.28
N ASN A 67 -17.14 16.69 -37.08
CA ASN A 67 -17.47 17.83 -37.96
C ASN A 67 -16.46 18.06 -39.10
N SER A 68 -15.40 17.25 -39.21
CA SER A 68 -14.48 17.30 -40.37
C SER A 68 -15.05 16.65 -41.64
N GLY A 69 -16.35 16.36 -41.67
CA GLY A 69 -17.10 16.18 -42.90
C GLY A 69 -17.75 17.51 -43.29
N LYS A 70 -17.13 18.20 -44.26
CA LYS A 70 -17.69 19.28 -45.12
C LYS A 70 -17.26 20.72 -44.78
N ARG A 71 -16.31 21.17 -45.61
CA ARG A 71 -15.97 22.53 -46.09
C ARG A 71 -15.15 23.47 -45.20
N GLY A 72 -13.87 23.52 -45.54
CA GLY A 72 -13.02 24.71 -45.50
C GLY A 72 -11.91 24.52 -46.54
N SER A 73 -12.06 25.18 -47.69
CA SER A 73 -11.12 25.15 -48.81
C SER A 73 -9.78 25.78 -48.40
N GLY A 74 -8.70 25.01 -48.39
CA GLY A 74 -7.34 25.52 -48.25
C GLY A 74 -6.36 24.49 -47.67
N GLY A 75 -5.53 23.87 -48.53
CA GLY A 75 -4.35 23.11 -48.11
C GLY A 75 -4.33 21.64 -48.52
N GLY A 76 -4.19 21.36 -49.82
CA GLY A 76 -4.02 20.02 -50.39
C GLY A 76 -2.73 19.27 -50.02
N ASN A 77 -2.03 19.69 -48.96
CA ASN A 77 -0.74 19.11 -48.55
C ASN A 77 -0.82 18.30 -47.24
N PHE A 78 -1.77 18.62 -46.34
CA PHE A 78 -1.75 18.09 -44.97
C PHE A 78 -2.14 16.60 -44.88
N TYR A 79 -3.08 16.12 -45.70
CA TYR A 79 -3.48 14.70 -45.72
C TYR A 79 -2.44 13.80 -46.40
N LEU A 80 -1.77 14.31 -47.44
CA LEU A 80 -0.72 13.57 -48.13
C LEU A 80 0.49 13.40 -47.19
N GLU A 81 0.86 14.48 -46.51
CA GLU A 81 1.98 14.54 -45.57
C GLU A 81 1.75 13.67 -44.32
N ALA A 82 0.54 13.66 -43.75
CA ALA A 82 0.20 12.75 -42.65
C ALA A 82 0.33 11.27 -43.07
N SER A 83 -0.18 10.92 -44.26
CA SER A 83 -0.10 9.54 -44.76
C SER A 83 1.33 9.10 -45.08
N LEU A 84 2.20 10.03 -45.48
CA LEU A 84 3.59 9.78 -45.80
C LEU A 84 4.41 9.63 -44.51
N PHE A 85 4.16 10.48 -43.52
CA PHE A 85 4.74 10.38 -42.18
C PHE A 85 4.39 9.03 -41.52
N ASP A 86 3.12 8.62 -41.59
CA ASP A 86 2.68 7.33 -41.04
C ASP A 86 3.37 6.14 -41.72
N ARG A 87 3.55 6.19 -43.06
CA ARG A 87 4.30 5.16 -43.79
C ARG A 87 5.78 5.12 -43.42
N ILE A 88 6.43 6.28 -43.29
CA ILE A 88 7.84 6.35 -42.85
C ILE A 88 7.98 5.77 -41.45
N ARG A 89 7.08 6.16 -40.55
CA ARG A 89 7.05 5.64 -39.18
C ARG A 89 6.90 4.11 -39.17
N SER A 90 5.95 3.56 -39.94
CA SER A 90 5.76 2.11 -40.07
C SER A 90 7.04 1.40 -40.51
N LYS A 91 7.73 1.92 -41.53
CA LYS A 91 9.00 1.34 -42.00
C LYS A 91 10.10 1.34 -40.93
N TYR A 92 10.17 2.38 -40.11
CA TYR A 92 11.12 2.41 -38.99
C TYR A 92 10.71 1.50 -37.84
N GLU A 93 9.40 1.34 -37.56
CA GLU A 93 8.93 0.36 -36.57
C GLU A 93 9.27 -1.06 -37.04
N GLU A 94 8.97 -1.43 -38.28
CA GLU A 94 9.35 -2.72 -38.88
C GLU A 94 10.87 -2.97 -38.84
N LEU A 95 11.67 -1.93 -39.13
CA LEU A 95 13.13 -2.03 -39.07
C LEU A 95 13.62 -2.28 -37.63
N ALA A 96 13.05 -1.59 -36.64
CA ALA A 96 13.39 -1.79 -35.25
C ALA A 96 13.01 -3.20 -34.78
N GLU A 97 11.80 -3.67 -35.13
CA GLU A 97 11.32 -5.01 -34.82
C GLU A 97 12.20 -6.10 -35.45
N LYS A 98 12.65 -5.90 -36.69
CA LYS A 98 13.61 -6.81 -37.33
C LYS A 98 14.91 -6.89 -36.53
N TYR A 99 15.47 -5.76 -36.11
CA TYR A 99 16.66 -5.77 -35.26
C TYR A 99 16.44 -6.46 -33.92
N ILE A 100 15.26 -6.34 -33.31
CA ILE A 100 14.91 -7.08 -32.09
C ILE A 100 14.86 -8.58 -32.38
N ALA A 101 14.23 -9.00 -33.48
CA ALA A 101 14.16 -10.41 -33.89
C ALA A 101 15.56 -11.00 -34.12
N ASP A 102 16.47 -10.19 -34.68
CA ASP A 102 17.88 -10.53 -34.88
C ASP A 102 18.73 -10.41 -33.58
N LYS A 103 18.11 -10.08 -32.45
CA LYS A 103 18.75 -9.82 -31.13
C LYS A 103 19.76 -8.67 -31.13
N ASP A 104 19.71 -7.79 -32.11
CA ASP A 104 20.51 -6.55 -32.17
C ASP A 104 19.77 -5.39 -31.50
N TYR A 105 19.57 -5.52 -30.18
CA TYR A 105 18.83 -4.55 -29.39
C TYR A 105 19.45 -3.14 -29.40
N LYS A 106 20.77 -3.02 -29.58
CA LYS A 106 21.45 -1.72 -29.68
C LYS A 106 21.07 -0.98 -30.95
N LYS A 107 20.99 -1.66 -32.10
CA LYS A 107 20.51 -1.04 -33.34
C LYS A 107 19.02 -0.72 -33.27
N ALA A 108 18.20 -1.64 -32.77
CA ALA A 108 16.76 -1.39 -32.57
C ALA A 108 16.51 -0.15 -31.71
N ALA A 109 17.21 -0.03 -30.58
CA ALA A 109 17.10 1.12 -29.69
C ALA A 109 17.52 2.44 -30.36
N LYS A 110 18.57 2.42 -31.20
CA LYS A 110 18.98 3.60 -31.99
C LYS A 110 17.90 4.00 -32.99
N VAL A 111 17.23 3.05 -33.63
CA VAL A 111 16.09 3.34 -34.53
C VAL A 111 14.97 4.01 -33.74
N TYR A 112 14.57 3.45 -32.59
CA TYR A 112 13.54 4.07 -31.74
C TYR A 112 13.94 5.48 -31.27
N MET A 113 15.15 5.67 -30.76
CA MET A 113 15.57 6.97 -30.21
C MET A 113 15.81 8.04 -31.27
N ASN A 114 16.47 7.69 -32.38
CA ASN A 114 16.97 8.69 -33.32
C ASN A 114 16.02 8.89 -34.51
N LEU A 115 15.37 7.83 -34.99
CA LEU A 115 14.49 7.91 -36.17
C LEU A 115 13.03 8.11 -35.78
N LEU A 116 12.58 7.41 -34.74
CA LEU A 116 11.20 7.52 -34.23
C LEU A 116 11.04 8.53 -33.10
N GLN A 117 12.14 9.09 -32.58
CA GLN A 117 12.15 10.02 -31.45
C GLN A 117 11.46 9.48 -30.18
N ASP A 118 11.35 8.15 -30.07
CA ASP A 118 10.76 7.44 -28.93
C ASP A 118 11.86 6.95 -27.99
N ASN A 119 12.28 7.85 -27.10
CA ASN A 119 13.34 7.54 -26.12
C ASN A 119 12.90 6.47 -25.12
N PHE A 120 11.61 6.34 -24.83
CA PHE A 120 11.10 5.33 -23.89
C PHE A 120 11.20 3.93 -24.47
N ARG A 121 10.69 3.70 -25.70
CA ARG A 121 10.84 2.42 -26.38
C ARG A 121 12.31 2.08 -26.62
N GLY A 122 13.13 3.08 -26.95
CA GLY A 122 14.57 2.90 -27.07
C GLY A 122 15.23 2.39 -25.79
N ALA A 123 14.96 3.04 -24.65
CA ALA A 123 15.47 2.62 -23.35
C ALA A 123 14.98 1.21 -22.97
N LYS A 124 13.68 0.94 -23.16
CA LYS A 124 13.09 -0.36 -22.88
C LYS A 124 13.69 -1.48 -23.73
N THR A 125 13.93 -1.22 -25.01
CA THR A 125 14.59 -2.18 -25.93
C THR A 125 16.01 -2.51 -25.45
N LEU A 126 16.76 -1.52 -24.95
CA LEU A 126 18.07 -1.75 -24.34
C LEU A 126 17.96 -2.61 -23.08
N GLU A 127 16.98 -2.32 -22.22
CA GLU A 127 16.72 -3.08 -20.99
C GLU A 127 16.38 -4.54 -21.29
N GLU A 128 15.49 -4.80 -22.27
CA GLU A 128 15.12 -6.14 -22.74
C GLU A 128 16.32 -6.90 -23.31
N GLY A 129 17.25 -6.18 -23.96
CA GLY A 129 18.52 -6.73 -24.44
C GLY A 129 19.59 -6.91 -23.37
N GLY A 130 19.33 -6.61 -22.10
CA GLY A 130 20.28 -6.70 -20.99
C GLY A 130 21.33 -5.56 -20.94
N PHE A 131 21.18 -4.52 -21.78
CA PHE A 131 22.05 -3.35 -21.82
C PHE A 131 21.63 -2.31 -20.79
N TYR A 132 21.61 -2.73 -19.52
CA TYR A 132 21.06 -1.96 -18.41
C TYR A 132 21.78 -0.61 -18.16
N ASN A 133 23.10 -0.54 -18.34
CA ASN A 133 23.85 0.71 -18.15
C ASN A 133 23.46 1.77 -19.20
N GLU A 134 23.36 1.36 -20.46
CA GLU A 134 22.93 2.22 -21.54
C GLU A 134 21.47 2.63 -21.37
N ALA A 135 20.58 1.69 -21.00
CA ALA A 135 19.19 1.98 -20.68
C ALA A 135 19.06 3.01 -19.55
N ALA A 136 19.80 2.84 -18.45
CA ALA A 136 19.81 3.77 -17.32
C ALA A 136 20.23 5.18 -17.73
N ALA A 137 21.24 5.31 -18.59
CA ALA A 137 21.68 6.62 -19.10
C ALA A 137 20.59 7.31 -19.93
N VAL A 138 19.83 6.55 -20.73
CA VAL A 138 18.70 7.09 -21.50
C VAL A 138 17.56 7.50 -20.57
N TYR A 139 17.18 6.65 -19.61
CA TYR A 139 16.16 6.97 -18.61
C TYR A 139 16.50 8.24 -17.83
N LEU A 140 17.74 8.38 -17.39
CA LEU A 140 18.17 9.54 -16.61
C LEU A 140 18.28 10.82 -17.45
N LYS A 141 18.98 10.77 -18.59
CA LYS A 141 19.34 11.99 -19.35
C LYS A 141 18.25 12.45 -20.31
N LYS A 142 17.50 11.52 -20.92
CA LYS A 142 16.51 11.87 -21.95
C LYS A 142 15.08 11.87 -21.44
N LEU A 143 14.78 11.00 -20.47
CA LEU A 143 13.42 10.85 -19.92
C LEU A 143 13.26 11.49 -18.54
N ASN A 144 14.36 11.93 -17.92
CA ASN A 144 14.41 12.43 -16.54
C ASN A 144 13.72 11.46 -15.54
N ASN A 145 13.80 10.17 -15.82
CA ASN A 145 13.14 9.14 -15.04
C ASN A 145 14.15 8.44 -14.12
N LYS A 146 14.23 8.94 -12.89
CA LYS A 146 15.19 8.45 -11.88
C LYS A 146 14.86 7.03 -11.40
N ALA A 147 13.58 6.66 -11.33
CA ALA A 147 13.16 5.37 -10.81
C ALA A 147 13.61 4.23 -11.73
N GLU A 148 13.32 4.33 -13.03
CA GLU A 148 13.70 3.36 -14.04
C GLU A 148 15.23 3.33 -14.24
N ALA A 149 15.88 4.50 -14.15
CA ALA A 149 17.34 4.57 -14.19
C ALA A 149 17.99 3.83 -12.99
N ALA A 150 17.47 4.03 -11.78
CA ALA A 150 17.96 3.36 -10.57
C ALA A 150 17.76 1.84 -10.65
N SER A 151 16.59 1.39 -11.09
CA SER A 151 16.27 -0.03 -11.33
C SER A 151 17.22 -0.65 -12.37
N CYS A 152 17.50 0.05 -13.47
CA CYS A 152 18.47 -0.42 -14.46
C CYS A 152 19.90 -0.50 -13.87
N TYR A 153 20.35 0.49 -13.10
CA TYR A 153 21.65 0.42 -12.43
C TYR A 153 21.73 -0.74 -11.42
N GLU A 154 20.65 -1.04 -10.71
CA GLU A 154 20.57 -2.20 -9.82
C GLU A 154 20.72 -3.51 -10.61
N LYS A 155 19.97 -3.68 -11.72
CA LYS A 155 20.09 -4.85 -12.61
C LYS A 155 21.50 -4.98 -13.20
N ALA A 156 22.17 -3.86 -13.45
CA ALA A 156 23.56 -3.79 -13.90
C ALA A 156 24.60 -4.05 -12.78
N LYS A 157 24.16 -4.30 -11.53
CA LYS A 157 25.00 -4.39 -10.32
C LYS A 157 25.84 -3.13 -10.07
N GLN A 158 25.43 -1.98 -10.60
CA GLN A 158 26.02 -0.66 -10.35
C GLN A 158 25.41 -0.04 -9.09
N TYR A 159 25.51 -0.74 -7.96
CA TYR A 159 24.77 -0.39 -6.74
C TYR A 159 25.06 1.03 -6.24
N LYS A 160 26.30 1.52 -6.34
CA LYS A 160 26.64 2.91 -5.94
C LYS A 160 25.80 3.95 -6.68
N LYS A 161 25.66 3.81 -8.01
CA LYS A 161 24.85 4.72 -8.84
C LYS A 161 23.36 4.59 -8.53
N ALA A 162 22.87 3.38 -8.30
CA ALA A 162 21.49 3.14 -7.91
C ALA A 162 21.20 3.77 -6.54
N ILE A 163 22.11 3.61 -5.57
CA ILE A 163 22.03 4.21 -4.23
C ILE A 163 21.89 5.73 -4.32
N ASP A 164 22.72 6.41 -5.10
CA ASP A 164 22.66 7.87 -5.24
C ASP A 164 21.27 8.32 -5.72
N LEU A 165 20.72 7.66 -6.74
CA LEU A 165 19.37 7.94 -7.24
C LEU A 165 18.27 7.61 -6.22
N TYR A 166 18.37 6.48 -5.51
CA TYR A 166 17.39 6.11 -4.50
C TYR A 166 17.41 7.03 -3.28
N LYS A 167 18.58 7.59 -2.92
CA LYS A 167 18.69 8.65 -1.89
C LYS A 167 17.98 9.92 -2.31
N GLU A 168 18.16 10.37 -3.54
CA GLU A 168 17.46 11.55 -4.08
C GLU A 168 15.94 11.37 -4.06
N MET A 169 15.46 10.15 -4.29
CA MET A 169 14.03 9.79 -4.24
C MET A 169 13.53 9.45 -2.83
N GLN A 170 14.38 9.57 -1.80
CA GLN A 170 14.08 9.23 -0.40
C GLN A 170 13.60 7.78 -0.19
N GLN A 171 13.99 6.85 -1.06
CA GLN A 171 13.65 5.42 -0.92
C GLN A 171 14.59 4.72 0.06
N LYS A 172 14.50 5.10 1.34
CA LYS A 172 15.41 4.68 2.43
C LYS A 172 15.58 3.17 2.55
N GLU A 173 14.49 2.40 2.50
CA GLU A 173 14.56 0.94 2.61
C GLU A 173 15.35 0.34 1.44
N LYS A 174 15.11 0.83 0.23
CA LYS A 174 15.83 0.37 -0.97
C LYS A 174 17.31 0.72 -0.90
N VAL A 175 17.66 1.89 -0.38
CA VAL A 175 19.05 2.26 -0.12
C VAL A 175 19.70 1.29 0.88
N GLY A 176 19.00 0.94 1.96
CA GLY A 176 19.46 -0.06 2.92
C GLY A 176 19.69 -1.43 2.29
N ASP A 177 18.76 -1.89 1.44
CA ASP A 177 18.86 -3.15 0.70
C ASP A 177 20.12 -3.17 -0.18
N LEU A 178 20.39 -2.10 -0.92
CA LEU A 178 21.58 -2.02 -1.78
C LEU A 178 22.90 -1.93 -0.99
N TYR A 179 22.90 -1.30 0.19
CA TYR A 179 24.07 -1.35 1.07
C TYR A 179 24.32 -2.76 1.61
N LYS A 180 23.26 -3.55 1.88
CA LYS A 180 23.39 -4.97 2.26
C LYS A 180 24.00 -5.79 1.12
N GLU A 181 23.60 -5.57 -0.14
CA GLU A 181 24.20 -6.23 -1.32
C GLU A 181 25.70 -5.88 -1.48
N LEU A 182 26.13 -4.72 -0.99
CA LEU A 182 27.53 -4.31 -0.95
C LEU A 182 28.30 -4.84 0.29
N ASN A 183 27.66 -5.64 1.15
CA ASN A 183 28.16 -6.06 2.46
C ASN A 183 28.51 -4.88 3.41
N ASP A 184 27.94 -3.70 3.17
CA ASP A 184 28.09 -2.53 4.02
C ASP A 184 26.96 -2.49 5.06
N ILE A 185 27.05 -3.40 6.03
CA ILE A 185 26.01 -3.61 7.04
C ILE A 185 25.79 -2.37 7.90
N HIS A 186 26.85 -1.59 8.15
CA HIS A 186 26.77 -0.38 8.96
C HIS A 186 25.85 0.66 8.29
N ASN A 187 26.10 0.98 7.02
CA ASN A 187 25.24 1.92 6.29
C ASN A 187 23.84 1.34 6.05
N ALA A 188 23.72 0.03 5.78
CA ALA A 188 22.42 -0.63 5.64
C ALA A 188 21.56 -0.43 6.90
N HIS A 189 22.12 -0.71 8.08
CA HIS A 189 21.44 -0.53 9.36
C HIS A 189 21.07 0.93 9.63
N GLY A 190 21.94 1.88 9.27
CA GLY A 190 21.62 3.31 9.38
C GLY A 190 20.37 3.68 8.59
N TYR A 191 20.25 3.22 7.34
CA TYR A 191 19.05 3.47 6.51
C TYR A 191 17.82 2.70 6.98
N TYR A 192 17.97 1.45 7.41
CA TYR A 192 16.86 0.68 7.99
C TYR A 192 16.33 1.31 9.28
N GLN A 193 17.20 1.86 10.12
CA GLN A 193 16.77 2.59 11.32
C GLN A 193 15.92 3.80 10.96
N MET A 194 16.28 4.57 9.92
CA MET A 194 15.43 5.68 9.46
C MET A 194 14.05 5.21 8.98
N VAL A 195 13.94 4.01 8.39
CA VAL A 195 12.65 3.41 7.99
C VAL A 195 11.85 2.99 9.21
N VAL A 196 12.50 2.38 10.21
CA VAL A 196 11.88 2.05 11.50
C VAL A 196 11.33 3.31 12.18
N ASP A 197 12.09 4.39 12.17
CA ASP A 197 11.70 5.67 12.77
C ASP A 197 10.49 6.26 12.05
N ASP A 198 10.49 6.26 10.71
CA ASP A 198 9.35 6.70 9.89
C ASP A 198 8.09 5.87 10.19
N TYR A 199 8.21 4.53 10.25
CA TYR A 199 7.08 3.66 10.57
C TYR A 199 6.58 3.85 12.00
N THR A 200 7.48 4.02 12.97
CA THR A 200 7.13 4.25 14.37
C THR A 200 6.43 5.60 14.55
N ALA A 201 6.90 6.64 13.87
CA ALA A 201 6.27 7.97 13.86
C ALA A 201 4.84 7.92 13.28
N ASN A 202 4.61 7.06 12.28
CA ASN A 202 3.29 6.84 11.69
C ASN A 202 2.47 5.74 12.38
N SER A 203 2.87 5.30 13.58
CA SER A 203 2.20 4.23 14.36
C SER A 203 2.08 2.88 13.63
N GLN A 204 2.89 2.64 12.60
CA GLN A 204 2.98 1.38 11.85
C GLN A 204 3.93 0.39 12.54
N MET A 205 3.66 0.09 13.82
CA MET A 205 4.59 -0.63 14.71
C MET A 205 4.93 -2.04 14.21
N VAL A 206 3.96 -2.75 13.63
CA VAL A 206 4.20 -4.08 13.04
C VAL A 206 5.20 -3.99 11.88
N LYS A 207 5.07 -3.00 10.99
CA LYS A 207 6.03 -2.81 9.89
C LYS A 207 7.42 -2.47 10.40
N ALA A 208 7.53 -1.60 11.40
CA ALA A 208 8.79 -1.30 12.06
C ALA A 208 9.45 -2.57 12.65
N SER A 209 8.67 -3.45 13.30
CA SER A 209 9.19 -4.72 13.81
C SER A 209 9.69 -5.68 12.72
N LEU A 210 9.08 -5.64 11.52
CA LEU A 210 9.52 -6.45 10.39
C LEU A 210 10.86 -5.98 9.83
N ILE A 211 11.16 -4.68 9.84
CA ILE A 211 12.48 -4.16 9.45
C ILE A 211 13.56 -4.69 10.40
N TYR A 212 13.35 -4.57 11.72
CA TYR A 212 14.29 -5.12 12.70
C TYR A 212 14.51 -6.62 12.52
N SER A 213 13.44 -7.41 12.42
CA SER A 213 13.55 -8.87 12.38
C SER A 213 14.05 -9.41 11.04
N LYS A 214 13.63 -8.85 9.90
CA LYS A 214 13.90 -9.40 8.56
C LYS A 214 15.07 -8.73 7.85
N LYS A 215 15.32 -7.44 8.09
CA LYS A 215 16.35 -6.68 7.38
C LYS A 215 17.61 -6.51 8.22
N MET A 216 17.44 -6.21 9.51
CA MET A 216 18.54 -5.99 10.46
C MET A 216 18.90 -7.22 11.29
N GLU A 217 18.12 -8.30 11.20
CA GLU A 217 18.36 -9.57 11.91
C GLU A 217 18.41 -9.39 13.46
N GLN A 218 17.61 -8.46 13.97
CA GLN A 218 17.49 -8.09 15.39
C GLN A 218 16.10 -8.45 15.94
N PRO A 219 15.80 -9.74 16.22
CA PRO A 219 14.49 -10.18 16.68
C PRO A 219 14.11 -9.62 18.06
N GLU A 220 15.09 -9.32 18.92
CA GLU A 220 14.84 -8.73 20.23
C GLU A 220 14.32 -7.30 20.14
N GLU A 221 14.89 -6.47 19.24
CA GLU A 221 14.41 -5.11 18.98
C GLU A 221 13.02 -5.13 18.33
N ALA A 222 12.76 -6.09 17.43
CA ALA A 222 11.43 -6.30 16.88
C ALA A 222 10.39 -6.57 17.99
N GLN A 223 10.71 -7.41 18.97
CA GLN A 223 9.83 -7.66 20.12
C GLN A 223 9.60 -6.42 20.98
N LYS A 224 10.63 -5.58 21.19
CA LYS A 224 10.49 -4.31 21.91
C LYS A 224 9.54 -3.34 21.20
N ILE A 225 9.62 -3.24 19.86
CA ILE A 225 8.71 -2.41 19.07
C ILE A 225 7.25 -2.89 19.15
N LEU A 226 7.03 -4.21 19.04
CA LEU A 226 5.69 -4.78 19.17
C LEU A 226 5.12 -4.53 20.57
N LEU A 227 5.92 -4.75 21.62
CA LEU A 227 5.49 -4.48 22.99
C LEU A 227 5.20 -2.98 23.22
N LYS A 228 6.00 -2.08 22.63
CA LYS A 228 5.74 -0.64 22.63
C LYS A 228 4.41 -0.32 21.97
N GLY A 229 4.11 -0.91 20.81
CA GLY A 229 2.84 -0.72 20.11
C GLY A 229 1.62 -1.18 20.92
N TRP A 230 1.74 -2.33 21.59
CA TRP A 230 0.74 -2.79 22.57
C TRP A 230 0.56 -1.80 23.73
N ASN A 231 1.65 -1.33 24.32
CA ASN A 231 1.59 -0.43 25.48
C ASN A 231 1.06 0.97 25.13
N GLU A 232 1.35 1.48 23.94
CA GLU A 232 0.95 2.82 23.49
C GLU A 232 -0.37 2.86 22.70
N ASP A 233 -1.13 1.76 22.66
CA ASP A 233 -2.41 1.68 21.94
C ASP A 233 -2.29 1.89 20.41
N LYS A 234 -1.10 1.62 19.84
CA LYS A 234 -0.81 1.75 18.41
C LYS A 234 -0.98 0.40 17.72
N ASP A 235 -2.14 0.21 17.10
CA ASP A 235 -2.53 -1.06 16.47
C ASP A 235 -2.33 -2.26 17.45
N ALA A 236 -2.87 -2.08 18.66
CA ALA A 236 -2.55 -2.88 19.83
C ALA A 236 -2.80 -4.38 19.62
N PHE A 237 -3.90 -4.75 18.96
CA PHE A 237 -4.21 -6.15 18.66
C PHE A 237 -3.13 -6.79 17.79
N ASN A 238 -2.82 -6.17 16.65
CA ASN A 238 -1.83 -6.73 15.71
C ASN A 238 -0.44 -6.76 16.35
N CYS A 239 -0.08 -5.75 17.16
CA CYS A 239 1.17 -5.76 17.91
C CYS A 239 1.24 -6.94 18.90
N LEU A 240 0.20 -7.16 19.70
CA LEU A 240 0.13 -8.25 20.66
C LEU A 240 0.16 -9.62 19.98
N ASN A 241 -0.64 -9.78 18.91
CA ASN A 241 -0.70 -11.03 18.15
C ASN A 241 0.66 -11.37 17.51
N ASN A 242 1.34 -10.38 16.91
CA ASN A 242 2.69 -10.59 16.37
C ASN A 242 3.73 -10.84 17.47
N TYR A 243 3.59 -10.19 18.63
CA TYR A 243 4.49 -10.41 19.77
C TYR A 243 4.45 -11.87 20.23
N PHE A 244 3.25 -12.43 20.39
CA PHE A 244 3.06 -13.85 20.72
C PHE A 244 3.49 -14.79 19.60
N ALA A 245 3.19 -14.47 18.34
CA ALA A 245 3.60 -15.27 17.20
C ALA A 245 5.13 -15.40 17.06
N ASN A 246 5.90 -14.44 17.59
CA ASN A 246 7.35 -14.48 17.60
C ASN A 246 7.96 -15.34 18.74
N VAL A 247 7.13 -15.92 19.62
CA VAL A 247 7.57 -16.83 20.69
C VAL A 247 7.27 -18.27 20.29
N PHE A 248 8.26 -18.97 19.72
CA PHE A 248 8.10 -20.33 19.20
C PHE A 248 8.02 -21.41 20.28
N ASP A 249 8.66 -21.20 21.43
CA ASP A 249 8.59 -22.12 22.56
C ASP A 249 7.25 -21.94 23.29
N ILE A 250 6.43 -22.98 23.28
CA ILE A 250 5.07 -22.98 23.85
C ILE A 250 5.07 -22.70 25.37
N ILE A 251 6.04 -23.23 26.12
CA ILE A 251 6.15 -23.01 27.57
C ILE A 251 6.54 -21.56 27.85
N LYS A 252 7.44 -21.00 27.03
CA LYS A 252 7.81 -19.58 27.11
C LYS A 252 6.63 -18.69 26.74
N LEU A 253 5.88 -19.06 25.70
CA LEU A 253 4.69 -18.33 25.25
C LEU A 253 3.62 -18.29 26.34
N GLU A 254 3.32 -19.44 26.96
CA GLU A 254 2.40 -19.52 28.11
C GLU A 254 2.79 -18.55 29.23
N LYS A 255 4.08 -18.53 29.61
CA LYS A 255 4.61 -17.62 30.64
C LYS A 255 4.47 -16.15 30.24
N GLU A 256 4.80 -15.80 29.00
CA GLU A 256 4.71 -14.41 28.52
C GLU A 256 3.25 -13.93 28.39
N ILE A 257 2.32 -14.81 27.97
CA ILE A 257 0.88 -14.53 28.01
C ILE A 257 0.50 -14.17 29.45
N HIS A 258 0.73 -15.07 30.42
CA HIS A 258 0.32 -14.82 31.80
C HIS A 258 0.93 -13.54 32.38
N LYS A 259 2.24 -13.36 32.19
CA LYS A 259 2.99 -12.18 32.67
C LYS A 259 2.49 -10.87 32.07
N LEU A 260 2.16 -10.84 30.78
CA LEU A 260 1.67 -9.63 30.12
C LEU A 260 0.22 -9.33 30.52
N TYR A 261 -0.61 -10.35 30.71
CA TYR A 261 -1.99 -10.20 31.18
C TYR A 261 -2.06 -9.56 32.58
N GLN A 262 -1.20 -9.98 33.51
CA GLN A 262 -1.14 -9.39 34.87
C GLN A 262 -0.92 -7.87 34.87
N LYS A 263 -0.23 -7.34 33.85
CA LYS A 263 0.05 -5.91 33.68
C LYS A 263 -0.96 -5.20 32.78
N THR A 264 -1.92 -5.92 32.22
CA THR A 264 -2.86 -5.40 31.23
C THR A 264 -3.97 -4.60 31.92
N PRO A 265 -4.11 -3.29 31.63
CA PRO A 265 -5.15 -2.48 32.23
C PRO A 265 -6.54 -2.90 31.74
N SER A 266 -7.55 -2.66 32.58
CA SER A 266 -8.94 -3.09 32.33
C SER A 266 -9.48 -2.69 30.95
N TYR A 267 -9.14 -1.51 30.43
CA TYR A 267 -9.63 -1.04 29.12
C TYR A 267 -9.05 -1.83 27.93
N LYS A 268 -7.88 -2.47 28.09
CA LYS A 268 -7.22 -3.30 27.06
C LYS A 268 -7.64 -4.77 27.07
N LYS A 269 -8.30 -5.22 28.14
CA LYS A 269 -8.64 -6.64 28.33
C LYS A 269 -9.49 -7.23 27.21
N THR A 270 -10.35 -6.45 26.56
CA THR A 270 -11.12 -6.94 25.40
C THR A 270 -10.22 -7.27 24.19
N ILE A 271 -9.19 -6.47 23.96
CA ILE A 271 -8.19 -6.74 22.90
C ILE A 271 -7.37 -7.97 23.27
N TYR A 272 -7.02 -8.10 24.54
CA TYR A 272 -6.31 -9.26 25.07
C TYR A 272 -7.14 -10.55 24.89
N LEU A 273 -8.44 -10.50 25.18
CA LEU A 273 -9.38 -11.62 24.97
C LEU A 273 -9.41 -12.05 23.50
N GLU A 274 -9.40 -11.10 22.56
CA GLU A 274 -9.32 -11.42 21.14
C GLU A 274 -8.03 -12.18 20.81
N ALA A 275 -6.88 -11.71 21.31
CA ALA A 275 -5.61 -12.42 21.14
C ALA A 275 -5.64 -13.83 21.74
N MET A 276 -6.29 -14.02 22.90
CA MET A 276 -6.45 -15.36 23.50
C MET A 276 -7.24 -16.32 22.60
N LYS A 277 -8.20 -15.86 21.80
CA LYS A 277 -8.90 -16.73 20.83
C LYS A 277 -7.94 -17.27 19.77
N HIS A 278 -6.97 -16.46 19.36
CA HIS A 278 -5.93 -16.88 18.42
C HIS A 278 -4.97 -17.88 19.07
N GLU A 279 -4.46 -17.57 20.26
CA GLU A 279 -3.52 -18.44 20.99
C GLU A 279 -4.16 -19.79 21.40
N PHE A 280 -5.43 -19.79 21.81
CA PHE A 280 -6.17 -21.00 22.22
C PHE A 280 -6.18 -22.10 21.14
N LYS A 281 -6.21 -21.70 19.87
CA LYS A 281 -6.26 -22.63 18.73
C LYS A 281 -4.90 -23.17 18.31
N LYS A 282 -3.79 -22.58 18.77
CA LYS A 282 -2.44 -22.93 18.29
C LYS A 282 -1.94 -24.25 18.86
N ASP A 283 -2.14 -24.49 20.14
CA ASP A 283 -1.62 -25.68 20.82
C ASP A 283 -2.52 -26.05 22.03
N PRO A 284 -2.87 -27.34 22.23
CA PRO A 284 -3.62 -27.79 23.39
C PRO A 284 -3.04 -27.35 24.74
N LYS A 285 -1.71 -27.22 24.86
CA LYS A 285 -1.04 -26.76 26.09
C LYS A 285 -1.36 -25.30 26.44
N LEU A 286 -1.76 -24.48 25.46
CA LEU A 286 -2.17 -23.10 25.70
C LEU A 286 -3.63 -22.97 26.14
N GLN A 287 -4.45 -24.00 25.94
CA GLN A 287 -5.87 -23.94 26.26
C GLN A 287 -6.17 -23.63 27.74
N PRO A 288 -5.48 -24.24 28.74
CA PRO A 288 -5.73 -23.94 30.14
C PRO A 288 -5.50 -22.46 30.49
N VAL A 289 -4.35 -21.90 30.10
CA VAL A 289 -4.01 -20.50 30.42
C VAL A 289 -4.92 -19.51 29.71
N THR A 290 -5.18 -19.73 28.41
CA THR A 290 -5.98 -18.83 27.59
C THR A 290 -7.45 -18.88 27.99
N ARG A 291 -7.99 -20.07 28.36
CA ARG A 291 -9.34 -20.23 28.91
C ARG A 291 -9.49 -19.54 30.27
N SER A 292 -8.53 -19.72 31.18
CA SER A 292 -8.56 -19.06 32.50
C SER A 292 -8.60 -17.54 32.36
N ILE A 293 -7.70 -16.98 31.55
CA ILE A 293 -7.66 -15.53 31.28
C ILE A 293 -8.97 -15.06 30.62
N ALA A 294 -9.50 -15.83 29.66
CA ALA A 294 -10.75 -15.48 29.00
C ALA A 294 -11.91 -15.41 30.00
N TYR A 295 -12.01 -16.36 30.94
CA TYR A 295 -13.05 -16.38 31.97
C TYR A 295 -12.95 -15.18 32.90
N GLU A 296 -11.76 -14.82 33.35
CA GLU A 296 -11.56 -13.63 34.17
C GLU A 296 -12.01 -12.35 33.44
N ILE A 297 -11.61 -12.20 32.17
CA ILE A 297 -12.00 -11.02 31.37
C ILE A 297 -13.53 -10.99 31.16
N ILE A 298 -14.14 -12.13 30.81
CA ILE A 298 -15.58 -12.23 30.61
C ILE A 298 -16.31 -11.90 31.91
N ALA A 299 -15.91 -12.48 33.03
CA ALA A 299 -16.51 -12.21 34.34
C ALA A 299 -16.38 -10.74 34.76
N GLU A 300 -15.24 -10.10 34.51
CA GLU A 300 -15.05 -8.67 34.78
C GLU A 300 -15.97 -7.79 33.92
N LYS A 301 -16.11 -8.12 32.63
CA LYS A 301 -16.77 -7.24 31.66
C LYS A 301 -18.26 -7.48 31.51
N VAL A 302 -18.77 -8.67 31.85
CA VAL A 302 -20.17 -9.07 31.59
C VAL A 302 -21.20 -8.14 32.23
N GLY A 303 -20.88 -7.51 33.37
CA GLY A 303 -21.76 -6.55 34.03
C GLY A 303 -21.98 -5.24 33.25
N THR A 304 -21.03 -4.87 32.37
CA THR A 304 -21.13 -3.67 31.52
C THR A 304 -21.37 -4.00 30.04
N ARG A 305 -21.00 -5.21 29.61
CA ARG A 305 -21.06 -5.71 28.23
C ARG A 305 -21.59 -7.13 28.20
N SER A 306 -22.90 -7.28 28.35
CA SER A 306 -23.56 -8.59 28.45
C SER A 306 -23.27 -9.51 27.26
N GLU A 307 -22.99 -8.95 26.08
CA GLU A 307 -22.66 -9.67 24.85
C GLU A 307 -21.32 -10.41 24.91
N ILE A 308 -20.41 -10.04 25.82
CA ILE A 308 -19.11 -10.70 25.96
C ILE A 308 -19.23 -12.15 26.43
N ILE A 309 -20.37 -12.52 27.04
CA ILE A 309 -20.65 -13.90 27.45
C ILE A 309 -20.68 -14.86 26.25
N ASN A 310 -20.99 -14.38 25.04
CA ASN A 310 -20.98 -15.20 23.83
C ASN A 310 -19.58 -15.72 23.51
N GLU A 311 -18.53 -15.10 24.06
CA GLU A 311 -17.14 -15.51 23.83
C GLU A 311 -16.79 -16.83 24.50
N LEU A 312 -17.52 -17.25 25.53
CA LEU A 312 -17.32 -18.54 26.21
C LEU A 312 -17.37 -19.74 25.25
N LYS A 313 -18.16 -19.66 24.17
CA LYS A 313 -18.27 -20.74 23.18
C LYS A 313 -16.93 -21.01 22.46
N TYR A 314 -16.07 -20.01 22.32
CA TYR A 314 -14.79 -20.18 21.63
C TYR A 314 -13.77 -20.96 22.48
N PHE A 315 -13.86 -20.83 23.80
CA PHE A 315 -12.93 -21.47 24.74
C PHE A 315 -13.45 -22.83 25.27
N ASN A 316 -14.68 -23.20 24.90
CA ASN A 316 -15.35 -24.45 25.26
C ASN A 316 -15.96 -25.14 24.01
N PRO A 317 -15.14 -25.48 22.99
CA PRO A 317 -15.66 -26.06 21.76
C PRO A 317 -16.36 -27.42 21.97
N ASP A 318 -15.93 -28.18 22.99
CA ASP A 318 -16.45 -29.53 23.28
C ASP A 318 -17.65 -29.53 24.25
N ASP A 319 -18.04 -28.37 24.78
CA ASP A 319 -19.17 -28.25 25.70
C ASP A 319 -20.49 -28.08 24.93
N SER A 320 -21.24 -29.17 24.83
CA SER A 320 -22.56 -29.18 24.14
C SER A 320 -23.65 -28.37 24.84
N VAL A 321 -23.46 -27.97 26.10
CA VAL A 321 -24.45 -27.24 26.91
C VAL A 321 -24.14 -25.74 26.99
N ILE A 322 -22.91 -25.31 26.68
CA ILE A 322 -22.47 -23.91 26.81
C ILE A 322 -23.39 -22.90 26.11
N LEU A 323 -23.93 -23.25 24.94
CA LEU A 323 -24.86 -22.39 24.21
C LEU A 323 -26.19 -22.20 24.94
N LYS A 324 -26.67 -23.24 25.65
CA LYS A 324 -27.88 -23.17 26.47
C LYS A 324 -27.62 -22.28 27.69
N ASP A 325 -26.46 -22.38 28.31
CA ASP A 325 -26.13 -21.58 29.49
C ASP A 325 -25.88 -20.11 29.15
N ILE A 326 -25.21 -19.82 28.03
CA ILE A 326 -25.12 -18.46 27.45
C ILE A 326 -26.53 -17.89 27.23
N SER A 327 -27.45 -18.67 26.66
CA SER A 327 -28.84 -18.25 26.43
C SER A 327 -29.59 -17.98 27.73
N ARG A 328 -29.48 -18.87 28.72
CA ARG A 328 -30.10 -18.70 30.05
C ARG A 328 -29.61 -17.46 30.76
N PHE A 329 -28.30 -17.21 30.73
CA PHE A 329 -27.70 -16.01 31.30
C PHE A 329 -28.25 -14.74 30.63
N LYS A 330 -28.24 -14.68 29.30
CA LYS A 330 -28.74 -13.51 28.55
C LYS A 330 -30.23 -13.24 28.74
N THR A 331 -31.03 -14.29 28.88
CA THR A 331 -32.49 -14.17 29.05
C THR A 331 -32.91 -13.91 30.49
N GLY A 332 -31.97 -13.83 31.44
CA GLY A 332 -32.26 -13.62 32.86
C GLY A 332 -33.08 -14.77 33.47
N ARG A 333 -33.17 -15.91 32.80
CA ARG A 333 -33.92 -17.10 33.25
C ARG A 333 -33.28 -17.78 34.47
N ASN A 334 -32.13 -17.29 34.93
CA ASN A 334 -31.53 -17.61 36.23
C ASN A 334 -32.09 -16.76 37.40
N LYS A 335 -33.10 -15.91 37.20
CA LYS A 335 -33.99 -15.48 38.30
C LYS A 335 -34.89 -16.66 38.73
N MET A 336 -34.29 -17.74 39.21
CA MET A 336 -35.00 -18.71 40.05
C MET A 336 -35.33 -17.99 41.36
N LEU A 337 -36.63 -17.70 41.55
CA LEU A 337 -37.34 -17.65 42.83
C LEU A 337 -36.53 -17.08 44.00
N ARG A 338 -36.39 -15.75 44.07
CA ARG A 338 -36.31 -15.08 45.37
C ARG A 338 -37.75 -15.05 45.91
N ASN A 339 -38.10 -16.06 46.71
CA ASN A 339 -39.17 -15.95 47.69
C ASN A 339 -38.62 -15.30 48.95
#